data_AF-A0A1V1TIM3-F1
#
_entry.id   AF-A0A1V1TIM3-F1
#
_cell.length_a   1.000
_cell.length_b   1.000
_cell.length_c   1.000
_cell.angle_alpha   90.00
_cell.angle_beta   90.00
_cell.angle_gamma   90.00
#
_symmetry.space_group_name_H-M   'P 1'
#
loop_
_entity.id
_entity.type
_entity.pdbx_description
1 polymer ?
#
loop_
_entity_poly.entity_id
_entity_poly.type
_entity_poly.pdbx_seq_one_letter_code
_entity_poly.pdbx_strand_id
1 'polypeptide(L)'
;MNRLLRTSLLALTATLASANIACIEAVSWGDPRVDLFGWAPDQSIWHKFYTGYDWQPEHFERIPSKSTGCPSVFSWGYGRLDVVWVNRSNEIVMHKYLESGQWGPSWEDAVDLGGGGDIDLVDTYSWGEGRLDIVGNAFNGSFLHKAWTGTDYFPAGQEWEDLGGNFSGLPSIGSWGKDRLNVVGISAETGSLLHKYWEGMKWSEWEDLGGGPFIGKPAVSSWGAERLDLWALDKRAALHHKFWDGSQWHGWERLGGKFSQTPRVVHWSEGKIDMVGKGIDDNHYYLKSFDGDNWNPSIDGWYDLSGPYGSEPRLVTKANGQNFLYLFGVDVNFELRMKIWSGYDWQPSAKETWPLGNVSTPYPDEEWGFVSEAQRVLLGSEL
;
A
#
# COMPACT_ATOMS: atom_id res chain seq x y z
N MET A 1 -31.37 -49.32 -5.15
CA MET A 1 -30.14 -48.54 -5.41
C MET A 1 -30.49 -47.08 -5.24
N ASN A 2 -29.91 -46.48 -4.20
CA ASN A 2 -30.42 -45.29 -3.51
C ASN A 2 -30.12 -43.98 -4.24
N ARG A 3 -31.16 -43.16 -4.44
CA ARG A 3 -31.06 -41.70 -4.51
C ARG A 3 -30.88 -41.18 -3.09
N LEU A 4 -29.77 -40.53 -2.79
CA LEU A 4 -29.57 -39.80 -1.54
C LEU A 4 -29.63 -38.30 -1.83
N LEU A 5 -30.53 -37.64 -1.09
CA LEU A 5 -30.71 -36.20 -1.04
C LEU A 5 -29.43 -35.53 -0.55
N ARG A 6 -28.98 -34.48 -1.24
CA ARG A 6 -28.05 -33.48 -0.68
C ARG A 6 -28.87 -32.52 0.17
N THR A 7 -28.87 -32.71 1.48
CA THR A 7 -29.28 -31.69 2.44
C THR A 7 -28.12 -30.71 2.64
N SER A 8 -28.31 -29.49 2.15
CA SER A 8 -27.45 -28.33 2.42
C SER A 8 -27.61 -27.90 3.87
N LEU A 9 -26.59 -28.14 4.69
CA LEU A 9 -26.46 -27.52 6.00
C LEU A 9 -25.70 -26.20 5.81
N LEU A 10 -26.43 -25.09 5.72
CA LEU A 10 -25.87 -23.74 5.84
C LEU A 10 -25.43 -23.57 7.31
N ALA A 11 -24.17 -23.88 7.60
CA ALA A 11 -23.55 -23.47 8.85
C ALA A 11 -23.12 -22.00 8.69
N LEU A 12 -23.98 -21.09 9.12
CA LEU A 12 -23.64 -19.68 9.29
C LEU A 12 -22.74 -19.54 10.52
N THR A 13 -21.48 -19.93 10.40
CA THR A 13 -20.46 -19.48 11.35
C THR A 13 -20.12 -18.04 10.97
N ALA A 14 -20.73 -17.08 11.67
CA ALA A 14 -20.21 -15.74 11.77
C ALA A 14 -18.83 -15.85 12.44
N THR A 15 -17.78 -16.03 11.65
CA THR A 15 -16.44 -15.67 12.05
C THR A 15 -16.50 -14.17 12.33
N LEU A 16 -16.44 -13.80 13.61
CA LEU A 16 -16.01 -12.47 14.01
C LEU A 16 -14.70 -12.24 13.26
N ALA A 17 -14.75 -11.45 12.19
CA ALA A 17 -13.56 -11.00 11.51
C ALA A 17 -12.77 -10.23 12.57
N SER A 18 -11.73 -10.85 13.12
CA SER A 18 -10.76 -10.12 13.94
C SER A 18 -10.30 -8.95 13.09
N ALA A 19 -10.39 -7.73 13.63
CA ALA A 19 -9.84 -6.54 12.99
C ALA A 19 -8.48 -6.89 12.40
N ASN A 20 -8.31 -6.76 11.08
CA ASN A 20 -7.03 -7.02 10.47
C ASN A 20 -6.15 -5.80 10.76
N ILE A 21 -5.40 -5.91 11.85
CA ILE A 21 -4.48 -4.90 12.41
C ILE A 21 -3.41 -4.46 11.37
N ALA A 22 -3.30 -5.17 10.24
CA ALA A 22 -2.16 -5.10 9.35
C ALA A 22 -2.20 -3.97 8.31
N CYS A 23 -3.35 -3.33 8.12
CA CYS A 23 -3.61 -2.60 6.89
C CYS A 23 -3.80 -1.10 7.07
N ILE A 24 -2.69 -0.36 6.92
CA ILE A 24 -2.68 1.10 6.83
C ILE A 24 -1.93 1.53 5.59
N GLU A 25 -2.26 2.68 5.03
CA GLU A 25 -1.51 3.38 3.97
C GLU A 25 -1.32 4.84 4.38
N ALA A 26 -0.24 5.45 3.90
CA ALA A 26 0.05 6.86 4.12
C ALA A 26 0.54 7.51 2.84
N VAL A 27 0.11 8.74 2.60
CA VAL A 27 0.49 9.51 1.42
C VAL A 27 0.58 10.99 1.77
N SER A 28 1.56 11.67 1.20
CA SER A 28 1.68 13.12 1.27
C SER A 28 1.59 13.69 -0.14
N TRP A 29 1.00 14.88 -0.23
CA TRP A 29 0.80 15.63 -1.47
C TRP A 29 1.31 17.07 -1.33
N GLY A 30 2.23 17.26 -0.39
CA GLY A 30 2.89 18.52 -0.08
C GLY A 30 2.80 18.88 1.40
N ASP A 31 3.73 19.71 1.85
CA ASP A 31 3.73 20.27 3.21
C ASP A 31 2.49 21.15 3.42
N PRO A 32 1.69 20.95 4.49
CA PRO A 32 1.88 20.01 5.60
C PRO A 32 1.03 18.74 5.51
N ARG A 33 0.35 18.50 4.39
CA ARG A 33 -0.73 17.53 4.30
C ARG A 33 -0.20 16.09 4.18
N VAL A 34 -0.68 15.26 5.09
CA VAL A 34 -0.50 13.80 5.09
C VAL A 34 -1.86 13.17 5.33
N ASP A 35 -2.18 12.15 4.53
CA ASP A 35 -3.43 11.41 4.61
C ASP A 35 -3.13 9.94 4.93
N LEU A 36 -3.92 9.38 5.83
CA LEU A 36 -3.84 8.02 6.30
C LEU A 36 -5.13 7.30 5.95
N PHE A 37 -4.99 6.11 5.38
CA PHE A 37 -6.09 5.22 5.06
C PHE A 37 -5.86 3.87 5.71
N GLY A 38 -6.94 3.13 5.90
CA GLY A 38 -6.83 1.73 6.26
C GLY A 38 -8.15 1.00 6.14
N TRP A 39 -8.08 -0.30 6.36
CA TRP A 39 -9.24 -1.17 6.24
C TRP A 39 -9.90 -1.37 7.61
N ALA A 40 -11.17 -0.98 7.70
CA ALA A 40 -11.97 -1.07 8.93
C ALA A 40 -12.55 -2.49 9.12
N PRO A 41 -12.90 -2.88 10.36
CA PRO A 41 -13.54 -4.19 10.62
C PRO A 41 -14.88 -4.41 9.90
N ASP A 42 -15.61 -3.34 9.60
CA ASP A 42 -16.84 -3.39 8.80
C ASP A 42 -16.61 -3.41 7.29
N GLN A 43 -15.35 -3.55 6.87
CA GLN A 43 -14.90 -3.68 5.49
C GLN A 43 -14.95 -2.40 4.66
N SER A 44 -15.23 -1.25 5.31
CA SER A 44 -15.01 0.06 4.71
C SER A 44 -13.55 0.50 4.80
N ILE A 45 -13.22 1.56 4.09
CA ILE A 45 -11.97 2.29 4.22
C ILE A 45 -12.20 3.42 5.22
N TRP A 46 -11.36 3.52 6.24
CA TRP A 46 -11.29 4.70 7.09
C TRP A 46 -10.26 5.68 6.54
N HIS A 47 -10.46 6.97 6.81
CA HIS A 47 -9.55 8.05 6.43
C HIS A 47 -9.35 9.02 7.59
N LYS A 48 -8.12 9.53 7.73
CA LYS A 48 -7.73 10.57 8.68
C LYS A 48 -6.54 11.33 8.11
N PHE A 49 -6.46 12.62 8.37
CA PHE A 49 -5.48 13.47 7.73
C PHE A 49 -4.96 14.58 8.62
N TYR A 50 -3.78 15.09 8.32
CA TYR A 50 -3.17 16.21 9.02
C TYR A 50 -3.35 17.51 8.23
N THR A 51 -3.88 18.56 8.87
CA THR A 51 -4.15 19.86 8.25
C THR A 51 -2.93 20.79 8.22
N GLY A 52 -1.87 20.45 8.95
CA GLY A 52 -0.79 21.38 9.31
C GLY A 52 -0.91 21.98 10.69
N TYR A 53 -2.07 21.83 11.33
CA TYR A 53 -2.31 22.27 12.69
C TYR A 53 -2.72 21.09 13.56
N ASP A 54 -3.62 20.26 13.05
CA ASP A 54 -4.25 19.19 13.78
C ASP A 54 -4.61 18.01 12.87
N TRP A 55 -4.91 16.88 13.50
CA TRP A 55 -5.42 15.70 12.81
C TRP A 55 -6.94 15.75 12.76
N GLN A 56 -7.50 15.51 11.57
CA GLN A 56 -8.92 15.60 11.28
C GLN A 56 -9.40 14.34 10.53
N PRO A 57 -10.64 13.89 10.74
CA PRO A 57 -11.52 14.32 11.84
C PRO A 57 -10.94 13.88 13.21
N GLU A 58 -11.59 14.23 14.33
CA GLU A 58 -11.19 13.75 15.67
C GLU A 58 -11.17 12.21 15.72
N HIS A 59 -12.26 11.59 15.30
CA HIS A 59 -12.34 10.17 14.94
C HIS A 59 -12.11 9.97 13.44
N PHE A 60 -11.97 8.74 12.99
CA PHE A 60 -11.75 8.48 11.57
C PHE A 60 -13.03 8.73 10.78
N GLU A 61 -12.92 9.23 9.54
CA GLU A 61 -14.07 9.31 8.64
C GLU A 61 -14.21 8.02 7.82
N ARG A 62 -15.45 7.62 7.57
CA ARG A 62 -15.80 6.45 6.76
C ARG A 62 -15.88 6.84 5.30
N ILE A 63 -14.97 6.34 4.47
CA ILE A 63 -15.09 6.47 3.02
C ILE A 63 -16.11 5.44 2.51
N PRO A 64 -17.17 5.85 1.79
CA PRO A 64 -18.14 4.92 1.20
C PRO A 64 -17.44 3.92 0.29
N SER A 65 -17.27 2.70 0.81
CA SER A 65 -16.48 1.65 0.17
C SER A 65 -16.87 0.30 0.74
N LYS A 66 -16.88 -0.69 -0.15
CA LYS A 66 -16.84 -2.11 0.22
C LYS A 66 -15.52 -2.63 -0.32
N SER A 67 -14.55 -2.95 0.54
CA SER A 67 -13.19 -3.34 0.12
C SER A 67 -12.86 -4.79 0.49
N THR A 68 -12.14 -5.50 -0.39
CA THR A 68 -11.53 -6.82 -0.10
C THR A 68 -10.38 -6.73 0.88
N GLY A 69 -9.71 -5.58 0.96
CA GLY A 69 -8.49 -5.41 1.74
C GLY A 69 -7.94 -3.99 1.71
N CYS A 70 -6.60 -3.88 1.75
CA CYS A 70 -5.95 -2.58 1.77
C CYS A 70 -6.23 -1.77 0.52
N PRO A 71 -6.60 -0.49 0.65
CA PRO A 71 -6.52 0.41 -0.48
C PRO A 71 -5.05 0.57 -0.90
N SER A 72 -4.84 0.89 -2.16
CA SER A 72 -3.59 1.49 -2.65
C SER A 72 -3.86 2.97 -2.89
N VAL A 73 -2.96 3.82 -2.41
CA VAL A 73 -3.14 5.28 -2.44
C VAL A 73 -1.91 5.96 -3.00
N PHE A 74 -2.13 7.02 -3.78
CA PHE A 74 -1.05 7.82 -4.33
C PHE A 74 -1.48 9.27 -4.50
N SER A 75 -0.52 10.19 -4.55
CA SER A 75 -0.77 11.54 -5.02
C SER A 75 0.32 11.97 -5.99
N TRP A 76 -0.10 12.63 -7.06
CA TRP A 76 0.77 13.22 -8.06
C TRP A 76 0.85 14.74 -7.99
N GLY A 77 0.21 15.38 -7.01
CA GLY A 77 0.25 16.83 -6.88
C GLY A 77 -0.58 17.40 -5.74
N TYR A 78 -0.25 18.63 -5.37
CA TYR A 78 -1.06 19.44 -4.46
C TYR A 78 -2.47 19.59 -5.03
N GLY A 79 -3.51 19.48 -4.22
CA GLY A 79 -4.87 19.39 -4.73
C GLY A 79 -5.39 17.97 -4.93
N ARG A 80 -4.53 16.94 -5.08
CA ARG A 80 -4.92 15.60 -5.52
C ARG A 80 -4.57 14.48 -4.54
N LEU A 81 -5.48 13.51 -4.45
CA LEU A 81 -5.25 12.20 -3.85
C LEU A 81 -6.08 11.14 -4.58
N ASP A 82 -5.51 9.97 -4.84
CA ASP A 82 -6.14 8.86 -5.53
C ASP A 82 -6.17 7.64 -4.59
N VAL A 83 -7.33 7.00 -4.45
CA VAL A 83 -7.57 5.83 -3.60
C VAL A 83 -8.20 4.73 -4.46
N VAL A 84 -7.47 3.63 -4.63
CA VAL A 84 -7.89 2.49 -5.45
C VAL A 84 -7.99 1.24 -4.57
N TRP A 85 -9.06 0.46 -4.74
CA TRP A 85 -9.25 -0.79 -4.00
C TRP A 85 -10.02 -1.80 -4.83
N VAL A 86 -9.97 -3.08 -4.44
CA VAL A 86 -10.81 -4.13 -5.04
C VAL A 86 -12.05 -4.32 -4.18
N ASN A 87 -13.25 -4.32 -4.77
CA ASN A 87 -14.49 -4.45 -4.03
C ASN A 87 -14.81 -5.92 -3.72
N ARG A 88 -15.07 -6.23 -2.45
CA ARG A 88 -15.28 -7.62 -1.98
C ARG A 88 -16.51 -8.31 -2.52
N SER A 89 -17.52 -7.54 -2.94
CA SER A 89 -18.79 -8.13 -3.35
C SER A 89 -18.78 -8.66 -4.78
N ASN A 90 -17.88 -8.14 -5.62
CA ASN A 90 -17.88 -8.36 -7.06
C ASN A 90 -16.47 -8.35 -7.70
N GLU A 91 -15.41 -8.22 -6.90
CA GLU A 91 -14.01 -8.25 -7.35
C GLU A 91 -13.70 -7.20 -8.43
N ILE A 92 -14.43 -6.08 -8.39
CA ILE A 92 -14.23 -4.94 -9.28
C ILE A 92 -13.22 -3.99 -8.64
N VAL A 93 -12.26 -3.52 -9.44
CA VAL A 93 -11.36 -2.44 -9.04
C VAL A 93 -12.13 -1.12 -9.05
N MET A 94 -12.15 -0.45 -7.91
CA MET A 94 -12.82 0.83 -7.69
C MET A 94 -11.79 1.93 -7.52
N HIS A 95 -12.11 3.13 -7.99
CA HIS A 95 -11.28 4.31 -7.79
C HIS A 95 -12.10 5.51 -7.29
N LYS A 96 -11.62 6.13 -6.22
CA LYS A 96 -12.12 7.39 -5.68
C LYS A 96 -10.96 8.37 -5.56
N TYR A 97 -11.21 9.65 -5.78
CA TYR A 97 -10.17 10.67 -5.72
C TYR A 97 -10.63 11.91 -4.99
N LEU A 98 -9.71 12.58 -4.31
CA LEU A 98 -9.90 13.92 -3.79
C LEU A 98 -9.29 14.90 -4.79
N GLU A 99 -10.05 15.92 -5.18
CA GLU A 99 -9.57 17.00 -6.01
C GLU A 99 -10.07 18.34 -5.47
N SER A 100 -9.14 19.25 -5.18
CA SER A 100 -9.46 20.58 -4.63
C SER A 100 -10.35 20.52 -3.37
N GLY A 101 -10.12 19.50 -2.53
CA GLY A 101 -10.87 19.29 -1.28
C GLY A 101 -12.27 18.69 -1.46
N GLN A 102 -12.61 18.17 -2.65
CA GLN A 102 -13.87 17.48 -2.91
C GLN A 102 -13.63 16.05 -3.39
N TRP A 103 -14.40 15.11 -2.85
CA TRP A 103 -14.33 13.72 -3.27
C TRP A 103 -15.11 13.50 -4.57
N GLY A 104 -14.42 12.96 -5.58
CA GLY A 104 -14.97 12.55 -6.85
C GLY A 104 -15.11 11.03 -6.96
N PRO A 105 -16.02 10.52 -7.80
CA PRO A 105 -16.97 11.28 -8.65
C PRO A 105 -18.11 11.95 -7.86
N SER A 106 -18.37 11.48 -6.64
CA SER A 106 -19.18 12.14 -5.61
C SER A 106 -18.71 11.64 -4.24
N TRP A 107 -19.35 12.05 -3.14
CA TRP A 107 -19.10 11.44 -1.84
C TRP A 107 -19.51 9.96 -1.80
N GLU A 108 -20.67 9.61 -2.33
CA GLU A 108 -21.23 8.24 -2.24
C GLU A 108 -20.71 7.28 -3.31
N ASP A 109 -20.24 7.83 -4.44
CA ASP A 109 -19.88 7.04 -5.61
C ASP A 109 -18.36 6.83 -5.72
N ALA A 110 -17.99 5.84 -6.53
CA ALA A 110 -16.63 5.54 -6.96
C ALA A 110 -16.65 5.11 -8.43
N VAL A 111 -15.55 5.34 -9.15
CA VAL A 111 -15.38 4.91 -10.53
C VAL A 111 -15.16 3.41 -10.56
N ASP A 112 -15.97 2.69 -11.33
CA ASP A 112 -15.79 1.28 -11.66
C ASP A 112 -14.75 1.15 -12.76
N LEU A 113 -13.61 0.52 -12.45
CA LEU A 113 -12.51 0.31 -13.37
C LEU A 113 -12.52 -1.10 -14.01
N GLY A 114 -13.53 -1.93 -13.72
CA GLY A 114 -13.59 -3.31 -14.20
C GLY A 114 -12.68 -4.27 -13.43
N GLY A 115 -12.03 -5.19 -14.14
CA GLY A 115 -11.21 -6.26 -13.55
C GLY A 115 -12.02 -7.50 -13.13
N GLY A 116 -13.27 -7.31 -12.68
CA GLY A 116 -14.36 -8.28 -12.73
C GLY A 116 -14.05 -9.74 -12.34
N GLY A 117 -13.31 -9.95 -11.25
CA GLY A 117 -12.97 -11.30 -10.75
C GLY A 117 -11.68 -11.91 -11.26
N ASP A 118 -10.93 -11.17 -12.09
CA ASP A 118 -9.59 -11.58 -12.49
C ASP A 118 -8.52 -11.04 -11.53
N ILE A 119 -8.75 -9.88 -10.89
CA ILE A 119 -7.78 -9.16 -10.04
C ILE A 119 -8.05 -9.38 -8.56
N ASP A 120 -7.00 -9.74 -7.81
CA ASP A 120 -7.05 -9.94 -6.35
C ASP A 120 -6.75 -8.64 -5.58
N LEU A 121 -5.59 -8.04 -5.83
CA LEU A 121 -5.13 -6.79 -5.22
C LEU A 121 -4.44 -5.89 -6.25
N VAL A 122 -4.25 -4.62 -5.88
CA VAL A 122 -3.67 -3.60 -6.75
C VAL A 122 -2.56 -2.81 -6.05
N ASP A 123 -1.66 -2.26 -6.85
CA ASP A 123 -0.68 -1.26 -6.45
C ASP A 123 -0.74 -0.06 -7.40
N THR A 124 -0.60 1.15 -6.87
CA THR A 124 -0.77 2.39 -7.62
C THR A 124 0.45 3.31 -7.50
N TYR A 125 0.75 4.01 -8.58
CA TYR A 125 1.85 4.96 -8.64
C TYR A 125 1.54 6.07 -9.64
N SER A 126 2.27 7.17 -9.58
CA SER A 126 2.30 8.16 -10.65
C SER A 126 3.70 8.66 -10.94
N TRP A 127 4.04 8.74 -12.22
CA TRP A 127 5.29 9.36 -12.67
C TRP A 127 5.20 10.88 -12.85
N GLY A 128 4.03 11.50 -12.65
CA GLY A 128 3.87 12.94 -12.80
C GLY A 128 2.42 13.43 -12.76
N GLU A 129 2.27 14.75 -12.74
CA GLU A 129 0.97 15.41 -12.65
C GLU A 129 0.01 14.94 -13.76
N GLY A 130 -1.24 14.65 -13.37
CA GLY A 130 -2.28 14.17 -14.29
C GLY A 130 -2.15 12.71 -14.71
N ARG A 131 -1.24 11.93 -14.11
CA ARG A 131 -1.09 10.49 -14.37
C ARG A 131 -1.41 9.68 -13.11
N LEU A 132 -2.08 8.55 -13.28
CA LEU A 132 -2.15 7.49 -12.27
C LEU A 132 -2.02 6.15 -13.01
N ASP A 133 -1.16 5.27 -12.52
CA ASP A 133 -0.98 3.91 -13.02
C ASP A 133 -1.36 2.92 -11.93
N ILE A 134 -2.05 1.86 -12.33
CA ILE A 134 -2.57 0.82 -11.45
C ILE A 134 -2.14 -0.51 -12.03
N VAL A 135 -1.50 -1.34 -11.20
CA VAL A 135 -1.14 -2.72 -11.57
C VAL A 135 -1.81 -3.67 -10.59
N GLY A 136 -2.60 -4.60 -11.12
CA GLY A 136 -3.25 -5.66 -10.37
C GLY A 136 -2.56 -7.01 -10.57
N ASN A 137 -2.53 -7.84 -9.52
CA ASN A 137 -2.21 -9.26 -9.70
C ASN A 137 -3.47 -10.04 -10.07
N ALA A 138 -3.39 -10.81 -11.14
CA ALA A 138 -4.47 -11.68 -11.54
C ALA A 138 -4.39 -13.06 -10.88
N PHE A 139 -5.53 -13.73 -10.69
CA PHE A 139 -5.58 -15.07 -10.08
C PHE A 139 -4.85 -16.16 -10.88
N ASN A 140 -4.62 -15.92 -12.17
CA ASN A 140 -3.84 -16.79 -13.05
C ASN A 140 -2.32 -16.58 -12.92
N GLY A 141 -1.87 -15.62 -12.09
CA GLY A 141 -0.48 -15.27 -11.89
C GLY A 141 0.08 -14.21 -12.84
N SER A 142 -0.70 -13.66 -13.78
CA SER A 142 -0.26 -12.53 -14.61
C SER A 142 -0.44 -11.19 -13.89
N PHE A 143 0.18 -10.14 -14.42
CA PHE A 143 -0.10 -8.76 -13.99
C PHE A 143 -0.91 -8.03 -15.04
N LEU A 144 -1.90 -7.27 -14.57
CA LEU A 144 -2.78 -6.44 -15.39
C LEU A 144 -2.54 -4.97 -15.10
N HIS A 145 -2.65 -4.12 -16.11
CA HIS A 145 -2.36 -2.69 -16.01
C HIS A 145 -3.53 -1.83 -16.51
N LYS A 146 -3.77 -0.73 -15.81
CA LYS A 146 -4.69 0.34 -16.21
C LYS A 146 -4.15 1.68 -15.74
N ALA A 147 -4.43 2.73 -16.49
CA ALA A 147 -3.93 4.04 -16.14
C ALA A 147 -4.88 5.19 -16.50
N TRP A 148 -4.95 6.19 -15.64
CA TRP A 148 -5.53 7.49 -15.94
C TRP A 148 -4.53 8.33 -16.76
N THR A 149 -4.95 8.86 -17.90
CA THR A 149 -4.09 9.60 -18.84
C THR A 149 -4.17 11.12 -18.70
N GLY A 150 -4.91 11.61 -17.70
CA GLY A 150 -5.24 13.03 -17.54
C GLY A 150 -6.61 13.38 -18.11
N THR A 151 -7.11 12.59 -19.06
CA THR A 151 -8.42 12.79 -19.68
C THR A 151 -9.35 11.58 -19.58
N ASP A 152 -8.80 10.37 -19.69
CA ASP A 152 -9.56 9.11 -19.64
C ASP A 152 -8.66 7.95 -19.17
N TYR A 153 -9.25 6.80 -18.89
CA TYR A 153 -8.52 5.57 -18.63
C TYR A 153 -8.01 4.90 -19.91
N PHE A 154 -6.84 4.30 -19.79
CA PHE A 154 -6.27 3.37 -20.76
C PHE A 154 -5.99 2.02 -20.09
N PRO A 155 -6.41 0.89 -20.69
CA PRO A 155 -7.40 0.80 -21.77
C PRO A 155 -8.74 1.44 -21.39
N ALA A 156 -9.52 1.83 -22.40
CA ALA A 156 -10.79 2.53 -22.20
C ALA A 156 -11.86 1.62 -21.56
N GLY A 157 -12.85 2.23 -20.90
CA GLY A 157 -13.92 1.48 -20.23
C GLY A 157 -13.42 0.62 -19.07
N GLN A 158 -13.94 -0.60 -18.96
CA GLN A 158 -13.64 -1.56 -17.88
C GLN A 158 -12.51 -2.55 -18.23
N GLU A 159 -11.84 -2.36 -19.36
CA GLU A 159 -10.76 -3.24 -19.80
C GLU A 159 -9.43 -2.95 -19.10
N TRP A 160 -8.56 -3.95 -19.08
CA TRP A 160 -7.21 -3.93 -18.51
C TRP A 160 -6.20 -4.47 -19.53
N GLU A 161 -5.01 -3.88 -19.56
CA GLU A 161 -3.91 -4.33 -20.40
C GLU A 161 -3.21 -5.52 -19.71
N ASP A 162 -3.15 -6.68 -20.35
CA ASP A 162 -2.43 -7.83 -19.82
C ASP A 162 -0.92 -7.66 -20.05
N LEU A 163 -0.17 -7.52 -18.96
CA LEU A 163 1.30 -7.47 -19.00
C LEU A 163 1.93 -8.87 -19.05
N GLY A 164 1.13 -9.94 -18.91
CA GLY A 164 1.55 -11.32 -18.90
C GLY A 164 2.35 -11.69 -17.64
N GLY A 165 3.23 -12.69 -17.79
CA GLY A 165 4.07 -13.21 -16.72
C GLY A 165 3.42 -14.33 -15.91
N ASN A 166 4.15 -14.82 -14.90
CA ASN A 166 3.70 -15.86 -13.97
C ASN A 166 4.36 -15.59 -12.61
N PHE A 167 3.61 -14.95 -11.71
CA PHE A 167 4.10 -14.38 -10.47
C PHE A 167 3.49 -15.06 -9.24
N SER A 168 4.29 -15.20 -8.18
CA SER A 168 3.84 -15.83 -6.93
C SER A 168 3.19 -14.87 -5.95
N GLY A 169 3.10 -13.57 -6.27
CA GLY A 169 2.65 -12.54 -5.34
C GLY A 169 2.39 -11.20 -6.03
N LEU A 170 2.20 -10.16 -5.22
CA LEU A 170 1.80 -8.83 -5.68
C LEU A 170 2.90 -8.12 -6.48
N PRO A 171 2.51 -7.30 -7.48
CA PRO A 171 3.44 -6.41 -8.16
C PRO A 171 3.91 -5.30 -7.22
N SER A 172 5.02 -4.67 -7.56
CA SER A 172 5.33 -3.31 -7.13
C SER A 172 5.63 -2.43 -8.32
N ILE A 173 5.15 -1.18 -8.26
CA ILE A 173 5.22 -0.21 -9.33
C ILE A 173 5.96 1.06 -8.87
N GLY A 174 6.82 1.60 -9.73
CA GLY A 174 7.58 2.81 -9.42
C GLY A 174 8.18 3.47 -10.66
N SER A 175 8.52 4.74 -10.52
CA SER A 175 9.07 5.54 -11.62
C SER A 175 10.30 6.31 -11.18
N TRP A 176 11.15 6.63 -12.14
CA TRP A 176 12.27 7.56 -11.99
C TRP A 176 12.17 8.77 -12.92
N GLY A 177 11.05 8.91 -13.64
CA GLY A 177 10.84 10.02 -14.55
C GLY A 177 9.55 9.88 -15.35
N LYS A 178 9.14 10.99 -15.94
CA LYS A 178 7.99 11.01 -16.85
C LYS A 178 8.18 10.00 -17.98
N ASP A 179 7.11 9.30 -18.34
CA ASP A 179 7.09 8.27 -19.39
C ASP A 179 8.02 7.08 -19.11
N ARG A 180 8.38 6.89 -17.84
CA ARG A 180 9.27 5.83 -17.37
C ARG A 180 8.68 5.14 -16.15
N LEU A 181 7.90 4.09 -16.38
CA LEU A 181 7.32 3.26 -15.33
C LEU A 181 8.01 1.90 -15.26
N ASN A 182 8.11 1.35 -14.06
CA ASN A 182 8.77 0.08 -13.80
C ASN A 182 7.84 -0.75 -12.95
N VAL A 183 7.62 -2.00 -13.36
CA VAL A 183 6.82 -3.00 -12.65
C VAL A 183 7.72 -4.17 -12.33
N VAL A 184 7.70 -4.60 -11.08
CA VAL A 184 8.49 -5.73 -10.61
C VAL A 184 7.62 -6.77 -9.91
N GLY A 185 8.00 -8.03 -10.03
CA GLY A 185 7.30 -9.16 -9.40
C GLY A 185 8.24 -10.34 -9.15
N ILE A 186 7.85 -11.22 -8.25
CA ILE A 186 8.60 -12.45 -7.97
C ILE A 186 8.07 -13.58 -8.85
N SER A 187 8.94 -14.16 -9.68
CA SER A 187 8.62 -15.28 -10.57
C SER A 187 8.11 -16.48 -9.76
N ALA A 188 6.95 -17.01 -10.14
CA ALA A 188 6.39 -18.22 -9.53
C ALA A 188 7.20 -19.49 -9.86
N GLU A 189 7.98 -19.47 -10.94
CA GLU A 189 8.77 -20.61 -11.39
C GLU A 189 10.14 -20.66 -10.71
N THR A 190 10.86 -19.55 -10.69
CA THR A 190 12.26 -19.48 -10.26
C THR A 190 12.42 -18.84 -8.88
N GLY A 191 11.47 -18.00 -8.45
CA GLY A 191 11.61 -17.14 -7.28
C GLY A 191 12.58 -15.98 -7.47
N SER A 192 13.08 -15.71 -8.68
CA SER A 192 13.84 -14.51 -9.00
C SER A 192 12.92 -13.30 -9.13
N LEU A 193 13.50 -12.09 -9.11
CA LEU A 193 12.75 -10.87 -9.38
C LEU A 193 12.75 -10.60 -10.89
N LEU A 194 11.56 -10.48 -11.47
CA LEU A 194 11.39 -10.02 -12.85
C LEU A 194 11.03 -8.54 -12.87
N HIS A 195 11.45 -7.86 -13.93
CA HIS A 195 11.21 -6.44 -14.16
C HIS A 195 10.66 -6.21 -15.57
N LYS A 196 9.70 -5.30 -15.71
CA LYS A 196 9.14 -4.83 -16.99
C LYS A 196 8.95 -3.33 -16.89
N TYR A 197 9.11 -2.64 -18.00
CA TYR A 197 9.08 -1.20 -17.95
C TYR A 197 8.42 -0.54 -19.15
N TRP A 198 7.90 0.65 -18.93
CA TRP A 198 7.36 1.54 -19.96
C TRP A 198 8.44 2.55 -20.38
N GLU A 199 8.51 2.83 -21.68
CA GLU A 199 9.44 3.80 -22.28
C GLU A 199 8.72 4.82 -23.19
N GLY A 200 7.54 5.27 -22.76
CA GLY A 200 6.75 6.32 -23.42
C GLY A 200 5.84 5.85 -24.55
N MET A 201 6.15 4.74 -25.21
CA MET A 201 5.35 4.21 -26.33
C MET A 201 4.94 2.75 -26.19
N LYS A 202 5.74 1.95 -25.49
CA LYS A 202 5.49 0.51 -25.31
C LYS A 202 6.11 0.02 -24.02
N TRP A 203 5.62 -1.14 -23.58
CA TRP A 203 6.29 -1.93 -22.57
C TRP A 203 7.46 -2.73 -23.16
N SER A 204 8.51 -2.94 -22.38
CA SER A 204 9.55 -3.93 -22.64
C SER A 204 9.00 -5.36 -22.52
N GLU A 205 9.78 -6.37 -22.89
CA GLU A 205 9.55 -7.73 -22.38
C GLU A 205 9.90 -7.82 -20.89
N TRP A 206 9.44 -8.88 -20.22
CA TRP A 206 9.90 -9.19 -18.86
C TRP A 206 11.38 -9.60 -18.88
N GLU A 207 12.21 -8.92 -18.09
CA GLU A 207 13.60 -9.27 -17.86
C GLU A 207 13.78 -9.93 -16.49
N ASP A 208 14.51 -11.03 -16.44
CA ASP A 208 14.88 -11.70 -15.19
C ASP A 208 16.14 -11.06 -14.60
N LEU A 209 15.99 -10.41 -13.45
CA LEU A 209 17.08 -9.74 -12.73
C LEU A 209 17.81 -10.66 -11.75
N GLY A 210 17.48 -11.96 -11.76
CA GLY A 210 18.07 -13.00 -10.93
C GLY A 210 17.83 -12.79 -9.42
N GLY A 211 18.75 -13.31 -8.62
CA GLY A 211 18.64 -13.32 -7.16
C GLY A 211 17.68 -14.39 -6.63
N GLY A 212 17.30 -14.27 -5.35
CA GLY A 212 16.32 -15.14 -4.72
C GLY A 212 16.79 -16.56 -4.39
N PRO A 213 15.87 -17.50 -4.12
CA PRO A 213 14.42 -17.32 -4.18
C PRO A 213 13.91 -16.27 -3.19
N PHE A 214 13.22 -15.27 -3.71
CA PHE A 214 12.56 -14.21 -2.95
C PHE A 214 11.12 -14.60 -2.61
N ILE A 215 10.52 -13.87 -1.66
CA ILE A 215 9.17 -14.09 -1.16
C ILE A 215 8.41 -12.77 -1.00
N GLY A 216 7.07 -12.85 -0.99
CA GLY A 216 6.21 -11.71 -0.73
C GLY A 216 6.20 -10.66 -1.85
N LYS A 217 5.81 -9.43 -1.50
CA LYS A 217 5.78 -8.27 -2.40
C LYS A 217 7.16 -7.60 -2.40
N PRO A 218 7.85 -7.44 -3.55
CA PRO A 218 9.06 -6.62 -3.64
C PRO A 218 8.72 -5.14 -3.46
N ALA A 219 9.73 -4.29 -3.34
CA ALA A 219 9.56 -2.84 -3.41
C ALA A 219 10.40 -2.25 -4.54
N VAL A 220 9.91 -1.16 -5.14
CA VAL A 220 10.63 -0.35 -6.12
C VAL A 220 10.48 1.14 -5.77
N SER A 221 11.57 1.89 -5.82
CA SER A 221 11.54 3.33 -5.63
C SER A 221 12.78 3.98 -6.24
N SER A 222 12.78 5.30 -6.32
CA SER A 222 13.83 6.09 -6.97
C SER A 222 13.98 7.42 -6.25
N TRP A 223 15.19 7.97 -6.27
CA TRP A 223 15.45 9.35 -5.84
C TRP A 223 15.52 10.35 -6.99
N GLY A 224 15.39 9.90 -8.25
CA GLY A 224 15.47 10.78 -9.40
C GLY A 224 15.86 10.07 -10.68
N ALA A 225 16.09 10.88 -11.71
CA ALA A 225 16.43 10.39 -13.03
C ALA A 225 17.63 9.43 -12.98
N GLU A 226 17.52 8.38 -13.78
CA GLU A 226 18.51 7.33 -13.99
C GLU A 226 18.80 6.46 -12.76
N ARG A 227 18.06 6.64 -11.67
CA ARG A 227 18.11 5.74 -10.51
C ARG A 227 16.87 4.88 -10.41
N LEU A 228 17.05 3.59 -10.18
CA LEU A 228 15.98 2.72 -9.69
C LEU A 228 16.54 1.74 -8.67
N ASP A 229 15.92 1.64 -7.52
CA ASP A 229 16.30 0.73 -6.46
C ASP A 229 15.19 -0.30 -6.25
N LEU A 230 15.59 -1.55 -6.06
CA LEU A 230 14.73 -2.71 -5.89
C LEU A 230 15.07 -3.43 -4.60
N TRP A 231 14.04 -3.84 -3.86
CA TRP A 231 14.22 -4.61 -2.63
C TRP A 231 13.33 -5.83 -2.60
N ALA A 232 13.85 -6.93 -2.07
CA ALA A 232 13.10 -8.17 -1.91
C ALA A 232 13.59 -8.94 -0.68
N LEU A 233 12.67 -9.65 -0.03
CA LEU A 233 13.02 -10.58 1.04
C LEU A 233 13.35 -11.95 0.48
N ASP A 234 14.41 -12.57 0.99
CA ASP A 234 14.65 -14.00 0.75
C ASP A 234 13.79 -14.89 1.65
N LYS A 235 13.83 -16.22 1.43
CA LYS A 235 13.13 -17.21 2.25
C LYS A 235 13.52 -17.23 3.74
N ARG A 236 14.61 -16.55 4.13
CA ARG A 236 15.03 -16.37 5.52
C ARG A 236 14.63 -14.99 6.06
N ALA A 237 13.78 -14.27 5.34
CA ALA A 237 13.29 -12.94 5.65
C ALA A 237 14.39 -11.86 5.72
N ALA A 238 15.56 -12.10 5.12
CA ALA A 238 16.60 -11.08 5.00
C ALA A 238 16.33 -10.20 3.79
N LEU A 239 16.55 -8.90 3.93
CA LEU A 239 16.41 -7.93 2.86
C LEU A 239 17.59 -8.01 1.90
N HIS A 240 17.29 -7.98 0.61
CA HIS A 240 18.25 -7.79 -0.47
C HIS A 240 17.93 -6.52 -1.24
N HIS A 241 18.96 -5.91 -1.80
CA HIS A 241 18.88 -4.68 -2.56
C HIS A 241 19.62 -4.83 -3.90
N LYS A 242 19.07 -4.24 -4.96
CA LYS A 242 19.66 -4.14 -6.29
C LYS A 242 19.28 -2.79 -6.88
N PHE A 243 20.18 -2.17 -7.63
CA PHE A 243 19.90 -0.87 -8.21
C PHE A 243 20.42 -0.71 -9.64
N TRP A 244 19.79 0.20 -10.37
CA TRP A 244 20.16 0.72 -11.68
C TRP A 244 20.83 2.09 -11.50
N ASP A 245 21.92 2.34 -12.21
CA ASP A 245 22.72 3.58 -12.09
C ASP A 245 22.65 4.51 -13.31
N GLY A 246 21.74 4.24 -14.25
CA GLY A 246 21.63 4.95 -15.53
C GLY A 246 22.26 4.20 -16.69
N SER A 247 23.18 3.28 -16.39
CA SER A 247 23.94 2.53 -17.40
C SER A 247 23.83 1.03 -17.25
N GLN A 248 23.73 0.53 -16.02
CA GLN A 248 23.70 -0.90 -15.73
C GLN A 248 23.00 -1.22 -14.41
N TRP A 249 22.57 -2.48 -14.31
CA TRP A 249 22.12 -3.09 -13.07
C TRP A 249 23.32 -3.57 -12.26
N HIS A 250 23.42 -3.14 -11.00
CA HIS A 250 24.42 -3.67 -10.05
C HIS A 250 23.99 -5.03 -9.49
N GLY A 251 24.93 -5.77 -8.89
CA GLY A 251 24.63 -7.06 -8.26
C GLY A 251 23.66 -6.94 -7.07
N TRP A 252 23.02 -8.05 -6.69
CA TRP A 252 22.24 -8.11 -5.46
C TRP A 252 23.16 -8.04 -4.24
N GLU A 253 22.85 -7.14 -3.30
CA GLU A 253 23.51 -7.05 -2.00
C GLU A 253 22.54 -7.42 -0.87
N ARG A 254 23.03 -8.20 0.10
CA ARG A 254 22.23 -8.65 1.24
C ARG A 254 22.36 -7.66 2.39
N LEU A 255 21.26 -7.00 2.74
CA LEU A 255 21.18 -5.99 3.80
C LEU A 255 20.82 -6.55 5.19
N GLY A 256 20.72 -7.88 5.33
CA GLY A 256 20.44 -8.54 6.60
C GLY A 256 19.01 -8.36 7.09
N GLY A 257 18.82 -8.36 8.41
CA GLY A 257 17.50 -8.30 9.05
C GLY A 257 16.67 -9.60 8.96
N LYS A 258 15.49 -9.57 9.57
CA LYS A 258 14.51 -10.66 9.57
C LYS A 258 13.08 -10.09 9.64
N PHE A 259 12.52 -9.76 8.48
CA PHE A 259 11.30 -8.96 8.39
C PHE A 259 10.05 -9.75 8.00
N SER A 260 8.88 -9.33 8.51
CA SER A 260 7.59 -9.92 8.13
C SER A 260 7.19 -9.58 6.69
N GLN A 261 7.58 -8.40 6.20
CA GLN A 261 7.41 -7.96 4.82
C GLN A 261 8.60 -7.11 4.37
N THR A 262 8.73 -6.89 3.06
CA THR A 262 9.74 -5.98 2.50
C THR A 262 9.59 -4.60 3.16
N PRO A 263 10.66 -4.07 3.80
CA PRO A 263 10.64 -2.77 4.47
C PRO A 263 10.13 -1.64 3.58
N ARG A 264 9.47 -0.65 4.18
CA ARG A 264 9.09 0.58 3.46
C ARG A 264 10.30 1.46 3.30
N VAL A 265 10.50 1.96 2.09
CA VAL A 265 11.68 2.73 1.68
C VAL A 265 11.23 4.12 1.22
N VAL A 266 11.95 5.14 1.64
CA VAL A 266 11.79 6.51 1.14
C VAL A 266 13.13 7.07 0.69
N HIS A 267 13.04 7.87 -0.37
CA HIS A 267 14.12 8.74 -0.81
C HIS A 267 13.73 10.18 -0.51
N TRP A 268 14.52 10.85 0.33
CA TRP A 268 14.27 12.26 0.61
C TRP A 268 15.24 13.20 -0.11
N SER A 269 16.32 12.68 -0.68
CA SER A 269 17.25 13.39 -1.57
C SER A 269 18.07 12.36 -2.37
N GLU A 270 18.75 12.82 -3.42
CA GLU A 270 19.73 12.01 -4.15
C GLU A 270 20.75 11.38 -3.19
N GLY A 271 20.95 10.06 -3.32
CA GLY A 271 21.85 9.28 -2.46
C GLY A 271 21.38 9.15 -1.01
N LYS A 272 20.15 9.53 -0.67
CA LYS A 272 19.63 9.45 0.71
C LYS A 272 18.43 8.52 0.77
N ILE A 273 18.62 7.37 1.41
CA ILE A 273 17.60 6.34 1.60
C ILE A 273 17.34 6.18 3.09
N ASP A 274 16.08 6.15 3.50
CA ASP A 274 15.67 5.67 4.81
C ASP A 274 14.66 4.54 4.63
N MET A 275 14.76 3.51 5.45
CA MET A 275 13.85 2.37 5.40
C MET A 275 13.51 1.82 6.77
N VAL A 276 12.24 1.47 6.94
CA VAL A 276 11.71 0.89 8.17
C VAL A 276 10.99 -0.43 7.86
N GLY A 277 11.37 -1.48 8.59
CA GLY A 277 10.78 -2.82 8.46
C GLY A 277 10.32 -3.36 9.81
N LYS A 278 9.28 -4.20 9.82
CA LYS A 278 8.82 -4.87 11.04
C LYS A 278 9.51 -6.23 11.20
N GLY A 279 10.14 -6.44 12.36
CA GLY A 279 10.73 -7.71 12.74
C GLY A 279 9.67 -8.80 12.85
N ILE A 280 9.93 -9.95 12.23
CA ILE A 280 8.97 -11.07 12.19
C ILE A 280 8.80 -11.77 13.54
N ASP A 281 9.81 -11.69 14.42
CA ASP A 281 9.83 -12.44 15.69
C ASP A 281 9.35 -11.61 16.89
N ASP A 282 9.53 -10.30 16.87
CA ASP A 282 9.35 -9.41 18.03
C ASP A 282 8.34 -8.28 17.79
N ASN A 283 7.85 -8.12 16.55
CA ASN A 283 6.97 -7.02 16.16
C ASN A 283 7.58 -5.62 16.37
N HIS A 284 8.90 -5.50 16.49
CA HIS A 284 9.57 -4.21 16.56
C HIS A 284 9.80 -3.65 15.15
N TYR A 285 9.78 -2.32 15.02
CA TYR A 285 10.25 -1.63 13.84
C TYR A 285 11.75 -1.43 13.92
N TYR A 286 12.42 -1.66 12.80
CA TYR A 286 13.85 -1.52 12.63
C TYR A 286 14.15 -0.53 11.52
N LEU A 287 15.15 0.34 11.72
CA LEU A 287 15.57 1.39 10.81
C LEU A 287 16.95 1.08 10.20
N LYS A 288 17.09 1.39 8.91
CA LYS A 288 18.36 1.46 8.19
C LYS A 288 18.36 2.71 7.31
N SER A 289 19.53 3.29 7.12
CA SER A 289 19.69 4.42 6.21
C SER A 289 20.91 4.26 5.30
N PHE A 290 20.89 4.94 4.16
CA PHE A 290 22.00 5.10 3.25
C PHE A 290 22.32 6.59 3.14
N ASP A 291 23.59 6.95 3.35
CA ASP A 291 24.04 8.35 3.38
C ASP A 291 24.71 8.81 2.07
N GLY A 292 24.66 8.01 1.01
CA GLY A 292 25.28 8.30 -0.29
C GLY A 292 26.52 7.46 -0.53
N ASP A 293 27.16 7.02 0.55
CA ASP A 293 28.37 6.19 0.50
C ASP A 293 28.21 4.91 1.31
N ASN A 294 27.52 4.96 2.45
CA ASN A 294 27.46 3.88 3.42
C ASN A 294 26.04 3.54 3.87
N TRP A 295 25.83 2.24 4.07
CA TRP A 295 24.70 1.72 4.82
C TRP A 295 24.96 1.84 6.32
N ASN A 296 24.02 2.45 7.03
CA ASN A 296 24.08 2.67 8.47
C ASN A 296 23.01 1.82 9.18
N PRO A 297 23.35 1.11 10.27
CA PRO A 297 24.63 1.12 10.99
C PRO A 297 25.79 0.35 10.32
N SER A 298 25.45 -0.58 9.43
CA SER A 298 26.37 -1.33 8.57
C SER A 298 25.57 -1.89 7.40
N ILE A 299 26.23 -2.57 6.45
CA ILE A 299 25.56 -3.26 5.34
C ILE A 299 24.46 -4.22 5.84
N ASP A 300 24.73 -5.00 6.88
CA ASP A 300 23.86 -6.08 7.36
C ASP A 300 23.16 -5.80 8.72
N GLY A 301 23.55 -4.73 9.40
CA GLY A 301 22.99 -4.32 10.69
C GLY A 301 21.79 -3.38 10.56
N TRP A 302 20.97 -3.30 11.61
CA TRP A 302 19.77 -2.45 11.68
C TRP A 302 19.66 -1.82 13.07
N TYR A 303 19.14 -0.60 13.15
CA TYR A 303 18.79 0.02 14.44
C TYR A 303 17.42 -0.49 14.89
N ASP A 304 17.29 -0.96 16.13
CA ASP A 304 15.98 -1.16 16.76
C ASP A 304 15.37 0.22 17.06
N LEU A 305 14.18 0.48 16.51
CA LEU A 305 13.54 1.80 16.57
C LEU A 305 12.49 1.86 17.68
N SER A 306 11.42 1.07 17.57
CA SER A 306 10.32 1.03 18.56
C SER A 306 9.39 -0.15 18.31
N GLY A 307 8.54 -0.47 19.29
CA GLY A 307 7.56 -1.55 19.18
C GLY A 307 6.90 -1.87 20.52
N PRO A 308 5.95 -2.82 20.55
CA PRO A 308 5.56 -3.70 19.44
C PRO A 308 4.41 -3.15 18.57
N TYR A 309 4.41 -3.52 17.29
CA TYR A 309 3.41 -3.13 16.29
C TYR A 309 2.67 -4.34 15.67
N GLY A 310 1.36 -4.21 15.48
CA GLY A 310 0.56 -5.17 14.72
C GLY A 310 0.70 -4.98 13.21
N SER A 311 0.73 -3.73 12.73
CA SER A 311 0.82 -3.43 11.30
C SER A 311 2.25 -3.40 10.77
N GLU A 312 2.39 -3.45 9.45
CA GLU A 312 3.62 -2.98 8.80
C GLU A 312 3.75 -1.45 8.93
N PRO A 313 4.99 -0.91 8.90
CA PRO A 313 5.21 0.52 8.97
C PRO A 313 4.71 1.23 7.71
N ARG A 314 4.36 2.51 7.83
CA ARG A 314 4.25 3.44 6.70
C ARG A 314 5.19 4.61 6.91
N LEU A 315 6.10 4.78 5.97
CA LEU A 315 7.14 5.79 5.99
C LEU A 315 6.90 6.72 4.81
N VAL A 316 6.74 8.01 5.07
CA VAL A 316 6.57 9.03 4.03
C VAL A 316 7.44 10.24 4.33
N THR A 317 8.00 10.87 3.30
CA THR A 317 8.67 12.17 3.46
C THR A 317 7.62 13.28 3.53
N LYS A 318 7.90 14.34 4.30
CA LYS A 318 7.07 15.54 4.35
C LYS A 318 7.01 16.25 3.01
N ALA A 319 8.16 16.33 2.34
CA ALA A 319 8.30 16.87 1.00
C ALA A 319 9.61 16.36 0.40
N ASN A 320 9.64 16.26 -0.93
CA ASN A 320 10.87 15.92 -1.65
C ASN A 320 11.98 16.93 -1.32
N GLY A 321 13.19 16.43 -1.09
CA GLY A 321 14.34 17.26 -0.71
C GLY A 321 14.46 17.57 0.78
N GLN A 322 13.50 17.12 1.62
CA GLN A 322 13.53 17.40 3.06
C GLN A 322 13.85 16.15 3.87
N ASN A 323 14.85 16.24 4.74
CA ASN A 323 15.14 15.24 5.76
C ASN A 323 14.12 15.32 6.91
N PHE A 324 12.86 15.06 6.61
CA PHE A 324 11.77 15.03 7.58
C PHE A 324 10.83 13.89 7.21
N LEU A 325 10.70 12.92 8.12
CA LEU A 325 9.96 11.69 7.85
C LEU A 325 8.79 11.57 8.81
N TYR A 326 7.66 11.10 8.30
CA TYR A 326 6.56 10.60 9.11
C TYR A 326 6.60 9.08 9.10
N LEU A 327 6.49 8.49 10.29
CA LEU A 327 6.38 7.05 10.48
C LEU A 327 5.05 6.74 11.18
N PHE A 328 4.26 5.88 10.56
CA PHE A 328 2.99 5.41 11.10
C PHE A 328 2.99 3.90 11.29
N GLY A 329 2.21 3.43 12.25
CA GLY A 329 2.01 2.01 12.53
C GLY A 329 0.85 1.80 13.49
N VAL A 330 0.17 0.68 13.40
CA VAL A 330 -0.85 0.26 14.38
C VAL A 330 -0.16 -0.59 15.42
N ASP A 331 -0.25 -0.20 16.69
CA ASP A 331 0.33 -0.98 17.78
C ASP A 331 -0.48 -2.26 18.06
N VAL A 332 0.03 -3.11 18.95
CA VAL A 332 -0.63 -4.38 19.32
C VAL A 332 -1.97 -4.19 20.06
N ASN A 333 -2.31 -2.96 20.47
CA ASN A 333 -3.58 -2.59 21.10
C ASN A 333 -4.53 -1.90 20.11
N PHE A 334 -4.28 -2.03 18.81
CA PHE A 334 -5.08 -1.43 17.73
C PHE A 334 -5.04 0.11 17.70
N GLU A 335 -4.08 0.75 18.37
CA GLU A 335 -3.94 2.20 18.34
C GLU A 335 -3.06 2.59 17.15
N LEU A 336 -3.55 3.49 16.29
CA LEU A 336 -2.73 4.11 15.26
C LEU A 336 -1.72 5.04 15.94
N ARG A 337 -0.44 4.82 15.68
CA ARG A 337 0.68 5.55 16.25
C ARG A 337 1.44 6.31 15.19
N MET A 338 2.03 7.42 15.62
CA MET A 338 2.87 8.27 14.80
C MET A 338 4.19 8.62 15.50
N LYS A 339 5.26 8.69 14.71
CA LYS A 339 6.53 9.35 15.05
C LYS A 339 6.94 10.26 13.89
N ILE A 340 7.77 11.25 14.20
CA ILE A 340 8.45 12.03 13.17
C ILE A 340 9.95 11.96 13.35
N TRP A 341 10.67 11.97 12.25
CA TRP A 341 12.07 12.33 12.23
C TRP A 341 12.17 13.83 11.90
N SER A 342 12.75 14.61 12.80
CA SER A 342 12.86 16.06 12.68
C SER A 342 13.98 16.54 11.74
N GLY A 343 14.78 15.62 11.22
CA GLY A 343 16.08 15.90 10.61
C GLY A 343 17.26 15.71 11.56
N TYR A 344 16.99 15.62 12.87
CA TYR A 344 17.99 15.49 13.93
C TYR A 344 17.70 14.31 14.86
N ASP A 345 16.43 14.12 15.20
CA ASP A 345 15.99 13.11 16.16
C ASP A 345 14.54 12.63 15.91
N TRP A 346 14.23 11.46 16.47
CA TRP A 346 12.88 10.92 16.48
C TRP A 346 12.06 11.54 17.61
N GLN A 347 10.87 12.03 17.28
CA GLN A 347 9.93 12.64 18.20
C GLN A 347 8.67 11.77 18.34
N PRO A 348 7.98 11.78 19.51
CA PRO A 348 8.26 12.62 20.69
C PRO A 348 9.53 12.21 21.46
N SER A 349 10.01 11.00 21.22
CA SER A 349 11.34 10.56 21.64
C SER A 349 11.77 9.33 20.83
N ALA A 350 12.97 8.81 21.13
CA ALA A 350 13.44 7.56 20.56
C ALA A 350 12.48 6.38 20.82
N LYS A 351 11.72 6.37 21.92
CA LYS A 351 10.89 5.21 22.33
C LYS A 351 9.38 5.47 22.32
N GLU A 352 8.95 6.72 22.41
CA GLU A 352 7.54 7.07 22.52
C GLU A 352 6.93 7.40 21.15
N THR A 353 5.61 7.38 21.09
CA THR A 353 4.81 7.69 19.89
C THR A 353 3.57 8.49 20.28
N TRP A 354 3.03 9.28 19.35
CA TRP A 354 1.72 9.91 19.53
C TRP A 354 0.60 8.96 19.09
N PRO A 355 -0.48 8.81 19.87
CA PRO A 355 -1.69 8.13 19.44
C PRO A 355 -2.50 8.99 18.46
N LEU A 356 -3.15 8.36 17.49
CA LEU A 356 -4.03 8.99 16.50
C LEU A 356 -5.45 8.40 16.48
N GLY A 357 -5.75 7.39 17.32
CA GLY A 357 -7.06 6.77 17.43
C GLY A 357 -7.02 5.25 17.26
N ASN A 358 -8.07 4.61 17.77
CA ASN A 358 -8.21 3.15 17.74
C ASN A 358 -8.83 2.67 16.42
N VAL A 359 -8.10 1.87 15.65
CA VAL A 359 -8.56 1.38 14.33
C VAL A 359 -9.46 0.15 14.41
N SER A 360 -9.61 -0.47 15.58
CA SER A 360 -10.58 -1.56 15.79
C SER A 360 -12.00 -1.04 16.02
N THR A 361 -12.14 0.23 16.38
CA THR A 361 -13.43 0.94 16.52
C THR A 361 -13.31 2.33 15.91
N PRO A 362 -13.09 2.45 14.58
CA PRO A 362 -12.75 3.72 13.96
C PRO A 362 -13.90 4.75 14.00
N TYR A 363 -15.15 4.27 14.16
CA TYR A 363 -16.38 5.07 14.13
C TYR A 363 -17.20 4.87 15.43
N PRO A 364 -16.76 5.43 16.57
CA PRO A 364 -17.38 5.16 17.87
C PRO A 364 -18.76 5.82 18.04
N ASP A 365 -19.02 6.94 17.35
CA ASP A 365 -20.26 7.72 17.48
C ASP A 365 -21.36 7.29 16.50
N GLU A 366 -21.04 6.40 15.56
CA GLU A 366 -22.04 5.78 14.69
C GLU A 366 -22.67 4.62 15.46
N GLU A 367 -23.78 4.88 16.16
CA GLU A 367 -24.59 3.81 16.74
C GLU A 367 -24.90 2.76 15.66
N TRP A 368 -24.51 1.50 15.94
CA TRP A 368 -24.73 0.35 15.07
C TRP A 368 -26.23 0.16 14.79
N GLY A 369 -26.70 0.77 13.70
CA GLY A 369 -27.98 0.46 13.09
C GLY A 369 -27.97 -0.90 12.40
N PHE A 370 -27.71 -1.99 13.13
CA PHE A 370 -28.14 -3.33 12.70
C PHE A 370 -29.66 -3.44 12.85
N VAL A 371 -30.41 -2.63 12.11
CA VAL A 371 -31.80 -2.98 11.83
C VAL A 371 -31.73 -3.99 10.70
N SER A 372 -31.69 -5.28 11.07
CA SER A 372 -31.93 -6.35 10.10
C SER A 372 -33.23 -6.04 9.33
N GLU A 373 -33.26 -6.31 8.04
CA GLU A 373 -34.45 -6.10 7.20
C GLU A 373 -35.68 -6.88 7.72
N ALA A 374 -35.45 -7.87 8.58
CA ALA A 374 -36.47 -8.61 9.33
C ALA A 374 -37.14 -7.81 10.48
N GLN A 375 -36.54 -6.74 10.98
CA GLN A 375 -37.13 -5.87 12.03
C GLN A 375 -37.84 -4.63 11.48
N ARG A 376 -37.68 -4.28 10.20
CA ARG A 376 -38.50 -3.23 9.56
C ARG A 376 -39.94 -3.65 9.28
N VAL A 377 -40.27 -4.94 9.42
CA VAL A 377 -41.64 -5.47 9.26
C VAL A 377 -42.45 -5.45 10.56
N LEU A 378 -41.83 -5.18 11.73
CA LEU A 378 -42.48 -5.21 13.04
C LEU A 378 -42.67 -3.84 13.72
N LEU A 379 -42.31 -2.74 13.05
CA LEU A 379 -42.62 -1.37 13.49
C LEU A 379 -43.53 -0.64 12.49
N GLY A 380 -44.43 -1.41 11.87
CA GLY A 380 -45.48 -0.94 10.98
C GLY A 380 -46.87 -1.39 11.45
N SER A 381 -47.17 -1.28 12.74
CA SER A 381 -48.53 -1.33 13.27
C SER A 381 -48.56 -0.87 14.73
N GLU A 382 -48.86 0.42 14.93
CA GLU A 382 -49.79 0.93 15.95
C GLU A 382 -49.82 2.47 15.84
N LEU A 383 -50.71 2.95 14.97
CA LEU A 383 -51.54 4.14 15.21
C LEU A 383 -52.93 3.65 15.59
#